data_AF-A0A1Y4DSU1-F1
#
_entry.id   AF-A0A1Y4DSU1-F1
#
_cell.length_a   1.000
_cell.length_b   1.000
_cell.length_c   1.000
_cell.angle_alpha   90.00
_cell.angle_beta   90.00
_cell.angle_gamma   90.00
#
_symmetry.space_group_name_H-M   'P 1'
#
loop_
_entity.id
_entity.type
_entity.pdbx_description
1 polymer ?
#
loop_
_entity_poly.entity_id
_entity_poly.type
_entity_poly.pdbx_seq_one_letter_code
_entity_poly.pdbx_strand_id
1 'polypeptide(L)'
;MTKEQASGAEGPEQQEDNQQQQTNTEQAQAAPDAEAVYKAALAERDAKIAELERGIAEAAKTAESAEKLRAEMDELRRAGDEERVGFELALAGARNVKAARALLADHDGDIAALKAAEPWLFESGPAGAPPAPTGKTGLPAAGAATDEGALLKRWREIAGLDDEGKE
;
A
#
# COMPACT_ATOMS: atom_id res chain seq x y z
N MET A 1 83.83 -80.34 4.67
CA MET A 1 83.75 -79.37 3.56
C MET A 1 82.78 -79.92 2.52
N THR A 2 81.56 -79.40 2.45
CA THR A 2 81.07 -78.41 1.44
C THR A 2 80.81 -79.10 0.10
N LYS A 3 79.57 -79.48 -0.27
CA LYS A 3 78.38 -78.73 -0.78
C LYS A 3 78.57 -78.13 -2.19
N GLU A 4 77.74 -78.58 -3.13
CA GLU A 4 77.13 -77.91 -4.32
C GLU A 4 76.38 -79.02 -5.11
N GLN A 5 75.08 -79.07 -5.43
CA GLN A 5 73.94 -78.14 -5.61
C GLN A 5 74.05 -77.14 -6.78
N ALA A 6 73.45 -77.52 -7.93
CA ALA A 6 72.86 -76.64 -8.94
C ALA A 6 71.40 -77.11 -9.11
N SER A 7 70.38 -76.38 -8.64
CA SER A 7 69.78 -75.13 -9.13
C SER A 7 69.00 -75.31 -10.45
N GLY A 8 67.67 -75.23 -10.33
CA GLY A 8 66.70 -75.08 -11.40
C GLY A 8 65.42 -74.53 -10.77
N ALA A 9 65.31 -73.20 -10.74
CA ALA A 9 64.21 -72.44 -10.17
C ALA A 9 63.22 -72.07 -11.29
N GLU A 10 61.97 -72.51 -11.16
CA GLU A 10 60.82 -71.97 -11.91
C GLU A 10 60.20 -70.85 -11.07
N GLY A 11 59.90 -69.73 -11.74
CA GLY A 11 59.86 -68.40 -11.16
C GLY A 11 58.52 -67.94 -10.57
N PRO A 12 58.53 -66.78 -9.88
CA PRO A 12 57.38 -66.19 -9.19
C PRO A 12 56.44 -65.35 -10.09
N GLU A 13 56.61 -65.37 -11.42
CA GLU A 13 55.96 -64.41 -12.34
C GLU A 13 54.46 -64.62 -12.57
N GLN A 14 53.88 -65.78 -12.23
CA GLN A 14 52.44 -66.04 -12.44
C GLN A 14 51.52 -65.47 -11.35
N GLN A 15 52.06 -65.12 -10.18
CA GLN A 15 51.24 -64.63 -9.06
C GLN A 15 51.04 -63.10 -9.06
N GLU A 16 51.95 -62.34 -9.63
CA GLU A 16 51.82 -60.88 -9.74
C GLU A 16 50.87 -60.46 -10.87
N ASP A 17 50.85 -61.20 -11.98
CA ASP A 17 49.99 -60.88 -13.12
C ASP A 17 48.50 -61.10 -12.80
N ASN A 18 48.18 -62.11 -11.98
CA ASN A 18 46.79 -62.39 -11.57
C ASN A 18 46.28 -61.38 -10.53
N GLN A 19 47.14 -60.87 -9.65
CA GLN A 19 46.78 -59.79 -8.72
C GLN A 19 46.68 -58.43 -9.43
N GLN A 20 47.51 -58.15 -10.44
CA GLN A 20 47.37 -56.94 -11.25
C GLN A 20 46.13 -56.98 -12.15
N GLN A 21 45.76 -58.14 -12.70
CA GLN A 21 44.49 -58.29 -13.44
C GLN A 21 43.26 -58.20 -12.53
N GLN A 22 43.30 -58.76 -11.31
CA GLN A 22 42.21 -58.62 -10.34
C GLN A 22 42.06 -57.17 -9.84
N THR A 23 43.16 -56.50 -9.49
CA THR A 23 43.12 -55.09 -9.05
C THR A 23 42.69 -54.13 -10.18
N ASN A 24 43.07 -54.38 -11.43
CA ASN A 24 42.64 -53.57 -12.57
C ASN A 24 41.16 -53.85 -12.97
N THR A 25 40.63 -55.03 -12.65
CA THR A 25 39.20 -55.37 -12.85
C THR A 25 38.32 -54.84 -11.71
N GLU A 26 38.85 -54.77 -10.48
CA GLU A 26 38.16 -54.15 -9.32
C GLU A 26 38.30 -52.62 -9.27
N GLN A 27 39.33 -52.04 -9.91
CA GLN A 27 39.47 -50.59 -10.14
C GLN A 27 38.80 -50.10 -11.43
N ALA A 28 38.35 -51.00 -12.31
CA ALA A 28 37.26 -50.72 -13.23
C ALA A 28 35.91 -50.70 -12.47
N GLN A 29 35.87 -49.95 -11.36
CA GLN A 29 34.62 -49.49 -10.77
C GLN A 29 33.90 -48.74 -11.89
N ALA A 30 32.80 -49.33 -12.33
CA ALA A 30 31.99 -48.89 -13.45
C ALA A 30 31.92 -47.35 -13.48
N ALA A 31 32.47 -46.75 -14.54
CA ALA A 31 32.15 -45.37 -14.86
C ALA A 31 30.62 -45.25 -14.76
N PRO A 32 30.09 -44.26 -14.01
CA PRO A 32 28.66 -44.15 -13.84
C PRO A 32 28.03 -44.11 -15.23
N ASP A 33 26.98 -44.91 -15.43
CA ASP A 33 26.30 -45.04 -16.71
C ASP A 33 26.06 -43.62 -17.28
N ALA A 34 26.69 -43.32 -18.41
CA ALA A 34 26.71 -41.97 -18.96
C ALA A 34 25.28 -41.46 -19.25
N GLU A 35 24.34 -42.37 -19.55
CA GLU A 35 22.92 -42.06 -19.72
C GLU A 35 22.27 -41.68 -18.39
N ALA A 36 22.60 -42.40 -17.31
CA ALA A 36 22.10 -42.11 -15.96
C ALA A 36 22.62 -40.76 -15.43
N VAL A 37 23.89 -40.45 -15.64
CA VAL A 37 24.49 -39.15 -15.28
C VAL A 37 23.84 -38.02 -16.08
N TYR A 38 23.64 -38.23 -17.37
CA TYR A 38 23.00 -37.23 -18.24
C TYR A 38 21.53 -36.98 -17.86
N LYS A 39 20.76 -38.05 -17.58
CA LYS A 39 19.39 -37.94 -17.07
C LYS A 39 19.32 -37.23 -15.72
N ALA A 40 20.25 -37.51 -14.81
CA ALA A 40 20.33 -36.83 -13.52
C ALA A 40 20.62 -35.33 -13.71
N ALA A 41 21.54 -34.97 -14.60
CA ALA A 41 21.85 -33.57 -14.92
C ALA A 41 20.65 -32.84 -15.58
N LEU A 42 19.88 -33.52 -16.43
CA LEU A 42 18.64 -32.95 -16.98
C LEU A 42 17.59 -32.74 -15.88
N ALA A 43 17.39 -33.72 -15.00
CA ALA A 43 16.45 -33.59 -13.89
C ALA A 43 16.81 -32.46 -12.92
N GLU A 44 18.11 -32.27 -12.62
CA GLU A 44 18.59 -31.15 -11.82
C GLU A 44 18.33 -29.80 -12.51
N ARG A 45 18.56 -29.73 -13.82
CA ARG A 45 18.26 -28.52 -14.61
C ARG A 45 16.78 -28.23 -14.67
N ASP A 46 15.94 -29.24 -14.87
CA ASP A 46 14.48 -29.09 -14.90
C ASP A 46 13.95 -28.65 -13.54
N ALA A 47 14.51 -29.16 -12.44
CA ALA A 47 14.19 -28.69 -11.09
C ALA A 47 14.57 -27.22 -10.89
N LYS A 48 15.74 -26.81 -11.38
CA LYS A 48 16.19 -25.40 -11.33
C LYS A 48 15.32 -24.48 -12.19
N ILE A 49 14.87 -24.95 -13.35
CA ILE A 49 13.92 -24.22 -14.20
C ILE A 49 12.61 -24.01 -13.45
N ALA A 50 12.05 -25.06 -12.85
CA ALA A 50 10.80 -24.97 -12.09
C ALA A 50 10.90 -24.01 -10.89
N GLU A 51 12.05 -23.98 -10.20
CA GLU A 51 12.30 -23.03 -9.12
C GLU A 51 12.34 -21.58 -9.63
N LEU A 52 13.07 -21.33 -10.72
CA LEU A 52 13.18 -20.00 -11.33
C LEU A 52 11.84 -19.51 -11.88
N GLU A 53 11.05 -20.38 -12.50
CA GLU A 53 9.70 -20.05 -12.97
C GLU A 53 8.77 -19.66 -11.83
N ARG A 54 8.84 -20.38 -10.69
CA ARG A 54 8.11 -19.98 -9.48
C ARG A 54 8.57 -18.61 -8.97
N GLY A 55 9.88 -18.37 -8.95
CA GLY A 55 10.43 -17.07 -8.56
C GLY A 55 9.96 -15.92 -9.46
N ILE A 56 9.90 -16.15 -10.78
CA ILE A 56 9.38 -15.18 -11.75
C ILE A 56 7.89 -14.92 -11.50
N ALA A 57 7.09 -15.95 -11.23
CA ALA A 57 5.66 -15.79 -10.95
C ALA A 57 5.40 -14.99 -9.67
N GLU A 58 6.16 -15.23 -8.61
CA GLU A 58 6.07 -14.43 -7.38
C GLU A 58 6.52 -12.98 -7.60
N ALA A 59 7.65 -12.78 -8.28
CA ALA A 59 8.15 -11.44 -8.59
C ALA A 59 7.16 -10.65 -9.46
N ALA A 60 6.52 -11.30 -10.44
CA ALA A 60 5.48 -10.70 -11.26
C ALA A 60 4.25 -10.28 -10.43
N LYS A 61 3.78 -11.14 -9.52
CA LYS A 61 2.68 -10.80 -8.61
C LYS A 61 3.03 -9.63 -7.70
N THR A 62 4.28 -9.56 -7.21
CA THR A 62 4.76 -8.42 -6.41
C THR A 62 4.88 -7.14 -7.23
N ALA A 63 5.34 -7.22 -8.49
CA ALA A 63 5.42 -6.07 -9.39
C ALA A 63 4.02 -5.50 -9.68
N GLU A 64 3.05 -6.33 -10.02
CA GLU A 64 1.65 -5.93 -10.22
C GLU A 64 1.06 -5.27 -8.96
N SER A 65 1.33 -5.87 -7.79
CA SER A 65 0.88 -5.32 -6.51
C SER A 65 1.50 -3.94 -6.23
N ALA A 66 2.78 -3.76 -6.58
CA ALA A 66 3.48 -2.50 -6.41
C ALA A 66 2.98 -1.41 -7.39
N GLU A 67 2.65 -1.77 -8.63
CA GLU A 67 2.01 -0.86 -9.59
C GLU A 67 0.63 -0.41 -9.11
N LYS A 68 -0.19 -1.34 -8.61
CA LYS A 68 -1.50 -1.02 -8.03
C LYS A 68 -1.39 -0.04 -6.87
N LEU A 69 -0.48 -0.27 -5.92
CA LEU A 69 -0.26 0.64 -4.79
C LEU A 69 0.22 2.03 -5.23
N ARG A 70 1.04 2.11 -6.29
CA ARG A 70 1.44 3.41 -6.86
C ARG A 70 0.24 4.15 -7.46
N ALA A 71 -0.61 3.45 -8.21
CA ALA A 71 -1.82 4.04 -8.77
C ALA A 71 -2.79 4.53 -7.67
N GLU A 72 -2.98 3.74 -6.61
CA GLU A 72 -3.80 4.17 -5.45
C GLU A 72 -3.21 5.39 -4.73
N MET A 73 -1.87 5.49 -4.63
CA MET A 73 -1.21 6.66 -4.06
C MET A 73 -1.37 7.92 -4.90
N ASP A 74 -1.23 7.80 -6.22
CA ASP A 74 -1.41 8.93 -7.13
C ASP A 74 -2.86 9.40 -7.15
N GLU A 75 -3.82 8.46 -7.10
CA GLU A 75 -5.24 8.78 -6.96
C GLU A 75 -5.53 9.47 -5.63
N LEU A 76 -5.00 8.97 -4.50
CA LEU A 76 -5.23 9.57 -3.19
C LEU A 76 -4.63 10.98 -3.10
N ARG A 77 -3.46 11.20 -3.70
CA ARG A 77 -2.86 12.54 -3.80
C ARG A 77 -3.76 13.48 -4.59
N ARG A 78 -4.22 13.04 -5.76
CA ARG A 78 -5.15 13.81 -6.59
C ARG A 78 -6.43 14.15 -5.84
N ALA A 79 -7.09 13.15 -5.25
CA ALA A 79 -8.31 13.34 -4.48
C ALA A 79 -8.09 14.29 -3.29
N GLY A 80 -6.97 14.16 -2.57
CA GLY A 80 -6.63 15.01 -1.45
C GLY A 80 -6.42 16.47 -1.82
N ASP A 81 -5.87 16.76 -3.00
CA ASP A 81 -5.72 18.14 -3.48
C ASP A 81 -7.09 18.77 -3.79
N GLU A 82 -8.00 18.00 -4.37
CA GLU A 82 -9.38 18.43 -4.62
C GLU A 82 -10.16 18.71 -3.34
N GLU A 83 -10.03 17.82 -2.35
CA GLU A 83 -10.68 17.95 -1.04
C GLU A 83 -10.09 19.12 -0.24
N ARG A 84 -8.77 19.33 -0.30
CA ARG A 84 -8.12 20.47 0.38
C ARG A 84 -8.66 21.80 -0.12
N VAL A 85 -8.74 21.97 -1.45
CA VAL A 85 -9.33 23.17 -2.06
C VAL A 85 -10.80 23.33 -1.63
N GLY A 86 -11.57 22.24 -1.61
CA GLY A 86 -12.95 22.25 -1.14
C GLY A 86 -13.09 22.69 0.32
N PHE A 87 -12.20 22.21 1.19
CA PHE A 87 -12.16 22.58 2.61
C PHE A 87 -11.77 24.05 2.81
N GLU A 88 -10.77 24.54 2.08
CA GLU A 88 -10.35 25.95 2.13
C GLU A 88 -11.48 26.89 1.67
N LEU A 89 -12.20 26.51 0.61
CA LEU A 89 -13.38 27.23 0.13
C LEU A 89 -14.51 27.23 1.17
N ALA A 90 -14.77 26.08 1.81
CA ALA A 90 -15.75 25.99 2.88
C ALA A 90 -15.36 26.85 4.09
N LEU A 91 -14.08 26.84 4.48
CA LEU A 91 -13.54 27.68 5.56
C LEU A 91 -13.65 29.18 5.21
N ALA A 92 -13.46 29.54 3.94
CA ALA A 92 -13.66 30.90 3.44
C ALA A 92 -15.14 31.33 3.40
N GLY A 93 -16.07 30.41 3.68
CA GLY A 93 -17.51 30.62 3.71
C GLY A 93 -18.18 30.50 2.34
N ALA A 94 -17.66 29.68 1.43
CA ALA A 94 -18.27 29.48 0.12
C ALA A 94 -19.67 28.85 0.28
N ARG A 95 -20.70 29.54 -0.21
CA ARG A 95 -22.10 29.07 -0.20
C ARG A 95 -22.28 27.84 -1.09
N ASN A 96 -21.49 27.73 -2.16
CA ASN A 96 -21.47 26.58 -3.05
C ASN A 96 -20.02 26.28 -3.48
N VAL A 97 -19.41 25.29 -2.81
CA VAL A 97 -18.02 24.87 -3.04
C VAL A 97 -17.79 24.40 -4.48
N LYS A 98 -18.78 23.74 -5.10
CA LYS A 98 -18.65 23.26 -6.49
C LYS A 98 -18.56 24.41 -7.48
N ALA A 99 -19.37 25.44 -7.30
CA ALA A 99 -19.32 26.65 -8.13
C ALA A 99 -18.03 27.43 -7.90
N ALA A 100 -17.62 27.62 -6.64
CA ALA A 100 -16.37 28.30 -6.30
C ALA A 100 -15.15 27.58 -6.87
N ARG A 101 -15.12 26.25 -6.81
CA ARG A 101 -14.05 25.44 -7.39
C ARG A 101 -13.97 25.57 -8.91
N ALA A 102 -15.10 25.71 -9.60
CA ALA A 102 -15.11 25.88 -11.05
C ALA A 102 -14.52 27.24 -11.49
N LEU A 103 -14.73 28.29 -10.70
CA LEU A 103 -14.27 29.66 -10.99
C LEU A 103 -12.85 29.92 -10.47
N LEU A 104 -12.35 29.09 -9.55
CA LEU A 104 -11.03 29.27 -8.94
C LEU A 104 -9.87 29.27 -9.95
N ALA A 105 -9.99 28.54 -11.05
CA ALA A 105 -8.99 28.51 -12.11
C ALA A 105 -8.84 29.86 -12.83
N ASP A 106 -9.93 30.64 -12.95
CA ASP A 106 -9.92 31.97 -13.54
C ASP A 106 -9.28 33.02 -12.62
N HIS A 107 -9.02 32.66 -11.37
CA HIS A 107 -8.39 33.48 -10.33
C HIS A 107 -7.06 32.91 -9.85
N ASP A 108 -6.34 32.16 -10.69
CA ASP A 108 -5.00 31.62 -10.40
C ASP A 108 -4.93 30.73 -9.14
N GLY A 109 -6.04 30.13 -8.71
CA GLY A 109 -6.07 29.37 -7.46
C GLY A 109 -6.30 30.22 -6.20
N ASP A 110 -6.42 31.55 -6.31
CA ASP A 110 -6.49 32.46 -5.17
C ASP A 110 -7.94 32.66 -4.69
N ILE A 111 -8.25 32.07 -3.54
CA ILE A 111 -9.55 32.15 -2.87
C ILE A 111 -9.87 33.59 -2.43
N ALA A 112 -8.87 34.40 -2.08
CA ALA A 112 -9.08 35.80 -1.70
C ALA A 112 -9.41 36.65 -2.93
N ALA A 113 -8.73 36.42 -4.06
CA ALA A 113 -9.05 37.07 -5.33
C ALA A 113 -10.46 36.70 -5.82
N LEU A 114 -10.82 35.41 -5.76
CA LEU A 114 -12.16 34.92 -6.06
C LEU A 114 -13.22 35.57 -5.15
N LYS A 115 -12.95 35.68 -3.84
CA LYS A 115 -13.87 36.32 -2.88
C LYS A 115 -14.02 37.82 -3.11
N ALA A 116 -12.98 38.49 -3.59
CA ALA A 116 -13.02 39.91 -3.94
C ALA A 116 -13.78 40.17 -5.25
N ALA A 117 -13.57 39.32 -6.26
CA ALA A 117 -14.23 39.41 -7.56
C ALA A 117 -15.71 38.97 -7.49
N GLU A 118 -16.01 37.94 -6.70
CA GLU A 118 -17.32 37.32 -6.59
C GLU A 118 -17.84 37.22 -5.15
N PRO A 119 -18.11 38.35 -4.46
CA PRO A 119 -18.53 38.33 -3.06
C PRO A 119 -19.86 37.60 -2.81
N TRP A 120 -20.70 37.46 -3.84
CA TRP A 120 -22.00 36.78 -3.75
C TRP A 120 -21.87 35.27 -3.51
N LEU A 121 -20.72 34.68 -3.87
CA LEU A 121 -20.44 33.26 -3.72
C LEU A 121 -20.08 32.87 -2.28
N PHE A 122 -19.76 33.87 -1.44
CA PHE A 122 -19.31 33.68 -0.06
C PHE A 122 -20.29 34.30 0.94
N GLU A 123 -20.40 33.71 2.12
CA GLU A 123 -21.17 34.25 3.23
C GLU A 123 -20.62 35.61 3.68
N SER A 124 -21.53 36.54 3.97
CA SER A 124 -21.20 37.90 4.41
C SER A 124 -20.98 37.99 5.93
N GLY A 125 -20.54 36.89 6.55
CA GLY A 125 -20.35 36.73 7.99
C GLY A 125 -19.40 35.56 8.30
N PRO A 126 -19.03 35.34 9.57
CA PRO A 126 -18.17 34.22 9.95
C PRO A 126 -18.84 32.88 9.59
N ALA A 127 -18.05 31.90 9.19
CA ALA A 127 -18.53 30.58 8.77
C ALA A 127 -19.45 29.96 9.83
N GLY A 128 -20.68 29.62 9.44
CA GLY A 128 -21.70 29.05 10.35
C GLY A 128 -22.57 30.09 11.08
N ALA A 129 -22.43 31.38 10.76
CA ALA A 129 -23.38 32.38 11.23
C ALA A 129 -24.78 32.13 10.62
N PRO A 130 -25.86 32.26 11.41
CA PRO A 130 -27.21 32.19 10.85
C PRO A 130 -27.37 33.23 9.73
N PRO A 131 -28.15 32.92 8.68
CA PRO A 131 -28.36 33.85 7.57
C PRO A 131 -28.79 35.20 8.13
N ALA A 132 -28.04 36.26 7.79
CA ALA A 132 -28.38 37.61 8.18
C ALA A 132 -29.84 37.88 7.77
N PRO A 133 -30.65 38.53 8.63
CA PRO A 133 -32.07 38.71 8.37
C PRO A 133 -32.27 39.34 6.99
N THR A 134 -32.93 38.62 6.10
CA THR A 134 -33.10 38.94 4.66
C THR A 134 -34.01 40.15 4.40
N GLY A 135 -34.23 41.00 5.40
CA GLY A 135 -34.99 42.24 5.28
C GLY A 135 -34.14 43.33 4.62
N LYS A 136 -34.75 44.11 3.72
CA LYS A 136 -34.15 45.27 3.03
C LYS A 136 -33.50 46.33 3.95
N THR A 137 -33.67 46.23 5.26
CA THR A 137 -33.23 47.21 6.26
C THR A 137 -32.11 46.73 7.17
N GLY A 138 -31.72 45.44 7.14
CA GLY A 138 -30.71 44.89 8.06
C GLY A 138 -31.06 44.99 9.55
N LEU A 139 -32.28 45.44 9.87
CA LEU A 139 -32.79 45.61 11.22
C LEU A 139 -33.67 44.40 11.58
N PRO A 140 -33.67 43.94 12.84
CA PRO A 140 -34.65 42.95 13.27
C PRO A 140 -36.05 43.48 12.97
N ALA A 141 -36.95 42.60 12.52
CA ALA A 141 -38.34 42.98 12.26
C ALA A 141 -38.89 43.66 13.51
N ALA A 142 -39.53 44.83 13.36
CA ALA A 142 -39.99 45.68 14.48
C ALA A 142 -41.05 45.03 15.40
N GLY A 143 -41.33 43.74 15.22
CA GLY A 143 -42.16 42.89 16.08
C GLY A 143 -41.54 41.51 16.36
N ALA A 144 -40.24 41.29 16.11
CA ALA A 144 -39.54 40.14 16.65
C ALA A 144 -39.47 40.32 18.17
N ALA A 145 -40.50 39.84 18.87
CA ALA A 145 -40.43 39.67 20.30
C ALA A 145 -39.15 38.86 20.56
N THR A 146 -38.16 39.48 21.21
CA THR A 146 -37.16 38.69 21.93
C THR A 146 -37.98 37.95 22.95
N ASP A 147 -38.30 36.70 22.64
CA ASP A 147 -39.09 35.83 23.50
C ASP A 147 -38.17 35.35 24.65
N GLU A 148 -37.48 36.30 25.26
CA GLU A 148 -36.57 36.17 26.38
C GLU A 148 -37.32 35.51 27.54
N GLY A 149 -38.62 35.82 27.68
CA GLY A 149 -39.54 35.14 28.58
C GLY A 149 -39.77 33.66 28.23
N ALA A 150 -39.97 33.31 26.96
CA ALA A 150 -40.11 31.92 26.52
C ALA A 150 -38.80 31.14 26.68
N LEU A 151 -37.66 31.78 26.41
CA LEU A 151 -36.34 31.21 26.61
C LEU A 151 -36.07 30.97 28.10
N LEU A 152 -36.29 31.96 28.96
CA LEU A 152 -36.17 31.85 30.43
C LEU A 152 -37.14 30.82 31.02
N LYS A 153 -38.34 30.67 30.47
CA LYS A 153 -39.28 29.63 30.87
C LYS A 153 -38.76 28.24 30.52
N ARG A 154 -38.22 28.07 29.31
CA ARG A 154 -37.62 26.80 28.90
C ARG A 154 -36.39 26.44 29.73
N TRP A 155 -35.57 27.43 30.11
CA TRP A 155 -34.42 27.20 31.00
C TRP A 155 -34.84 26.83 32.42
N ARG A 156 -35.92 27.44 32.96
CA ARG A 156 -36.50 27.04 34.26
C ARG A 156 -37.05 25.62 34.24
N GLU A 157 -37.74 25.24 33.17
CA GLU A 157 -38.25 23.88 32.97
C GLU A 157 -37.11 22.85 32.87
N ILE A 158 -36.07 23.12 32.08
CA ILE A 158 -34.88 22.24 31.96
C ILE A 158 -34.15 22.13 33.30
N ALA A 159 -34.07 23.21 34.07
CA ALA A 159 -33.41 23.23 35.38
C ALA A 159 -34.28 22.65 36.51
N GLY A 160 -35.52 22.23 36.23
CA GLY A 160 -36.45 21.71 37.24
C GLY A 160 -36.88 22.75 38.28
N LEU A 161 -36.76 24.04 37.97
CA LEU A 161 -37.09 25.17 38.85
C LEU A 161 -38.57 25.56 38.79
N ASP A 162 -39.39 24.82 38.04
CA ASP A 162 -40.85 25.05 37.92
C ASP A 162 -41.66 24.40 39.07
N ASP A 163 -40.99 23.79 40.06
CA ASP A 163 -41.63 23.29 41.28
C ASP A 163 -41.71 24.40 42.35
N GLU A 164 -42.63 25.35 42.15
CA GLU A 164 -43.18 26.12 43.27
C GLU A 164 -44.02 25.14 44.13
N GLY A 165 -43.34 24.56 45.11
CA GLY A 165 -43.94 23.62 46.05
C GLY A 165 -45.12 24.20 46.83
N LYS A 166 -46.13 23.33 46.99
CA LYS A 166 -46.88 23.07 48.23
C LYS A 166 -47.50 24.27 48.96
N GLU A 167 -48.84 24.31 48.96
CA GLU A 167 -49.63 23.81 50.10
C GLU A 167 -50.84 23.02 49.59
#